data_AF-A0A7K4KX90-F1
#
_entry.id   AF-A0A7K4KX90-F1
#
_cell.length_a   1.000
_cell.length_b   1.000
_cell.length_c   1.000
_cell.angle_alpha   90.00
_cell.angle_beta   90.00
_cell.angle_gamma   90.00
#
_symmetry.space_group_name_H-M   'P 1'
#
loop_
_entity.id
_entity.type
_entity.pdbx_description
1 polymer ?
#
loop_
_entity_poly.entity_id
_entity_poly.type
_entity_poly.pdbx_seq_one_letter_code
_entity_poly.pdbx_strand_id
1 'polypeptide(L)'
;LSPARKQEIIKITEQLIEAVNNGDFEAYAKICDPGLTSFEPEALGNLVEGMDFHRFYFENLLSKNNKPIHTTILNPHVHVIGEDAACIAYIRLTQYLDGQGRPRTSQSEETRVWHRRDGKWQNVHFHCSGAPVAPLQ
;
A
#
# COMPACT_ATOMS: atom_id res chain seq x y z
N LEU A 1 18.60 -17.52 -1.16
CA LEU A 1 17.17 -17.29 -1.45
C LEU A 1 17.09 -16.48 -2.74
N SER A 2 16.31 -16.91 -3.74
CA SER A 2 16.50 -16.42 -5.11
C SER A 2 16.16 -14.91 -5.24
N PRO A 3 17.01 -14.11 -5.89
CA PRO A 3 16.70 -12.72 -6.27
C PRO A 3 15.35 -12.59 -6.98
N ALA A 4 14.96 -13.60 -7.76
CA ALA A 4 13.66 -13.67 -8.43
C ALA A 4 12.46 -13.58 -7.48
N ARG A 5 12.51 -14.26 -6.32
CA ARG A 5 11.40 -14.23 -5.35
C ARG A 5 11.26 -12.85 -4.72
N LYS A 6 12.37 -12.18 -4.42
CA LYS A 6 12.33 -10.80 -3.89
C LYS A 6 11.73 -9.84 -4.90
N GLN A 7 12.09 -9.97 -6.18
CA GLN A 7 11.54 -9.14 -7.25
C GLN A 7 10.03 -9.33 -7.43
N GLU A 8 9.52 -10.55 -7.24
CA GLU A 8 8.08 -10.85 -7.28
C GLU A 8 7.32 -10.06 -6.19
N ILE A 9 7.85 -10.03 -4.96
CA ILE A 9 7.25 -9.28 -3.84
C ILE A 9 7.29 -7.76 -4.08
N ILE A 10 8.39 -7.25 -4.64
CA ILE A 10 8.48 -5.83 -5.02
C ILE A 10 7.43 -5.51 -6.07
N LYS A 11 7.31 -6.32 -7.12
CA LYS A 11 6.37 -6.11 -8.22
C LYS A 11 4.91 -6.12 -7.76
N ILE A 12 4.50 -7.07 -6.92
CA ILE A 12 3.11 -7.08 -6.41
C ILE A 12 2.84 -5.90 -5.46
N THR A 13 3.85 -5.42 -4.74
CA THR A 13 3.77 -4.21 -3.92
C THR A 13 3.59 -2.95 -4.79
N GLU A 14 4.33 -2.85 -5.89
CA GLU A 14 4.16 -1.77 -6.88
C GLU A 14 2.74 -1.78 -7.47
N GLN A 15 2.22 -2.95 -7.85
CA GLN A 15 0.85 -3.11 -8.36
C GLN A 15 -0.22 -2.70 -7.33
N LEU A 16 -0.02 -3.04 -6.06
CA LEU A 16 -0.91 -2.61 -4.98
C LEU A 16 -0.91 -1.09 -4.83
N ILE A 17 0.27 -0.46 -4.83
CA ILE A 17 0.40 1.01 -4.73
C ILE A 17 -0.22 1.71 -5.95
N GLU A 18 -0.08 1.14 -7.13
CA GLU A 18 -0.72 1.64 -8.35
C GLU A 18 -2.25 1.62 -8.23
N ALA A 19 -2.84 0.53 -7.72
CA ALA A 19 -4.27 0.46 -7.44
C ALA A 19 -4.73 1.56 -6.47
N VAL A 20 -3.95 1.83 -5.41
CA VAL A 20 -4.22 2.93 -4.47
C VAL A 20 -4.15 4.30 -5.16
N ASN A 21 -3.08 4.56 -5.94
CA ASN A 21 -2.89 5.86 -6.61
C ASN A 21 -3.99 6.13 -7.66
N ASN A 22 -4.52 5.09 -8.29
CA ASN A 22 -5.60 5.19 -9.28
C ASN A 22 -7.01 5.19 -8.65
N GLY A 23 -7.12 5.00 -7.33
CA GLY A 23 -8.41 4.83 -6.67
C GLY A 23 -9.19 3.59 -7.16
N ASP A 24 -8.49 2.56 -7.65
CA ASP A 24 -9.09 1.32 -8.14
C ASP A 24 -9.26 0.32 -6.97
N PHE A 25 -10.42 0.39 -6.32
CA PHE A 25 -10.73 -0.49 -5.20
C PHE A 25 -10.84 -1.96 -5.64
N GLU A 26 -11.29 -2.25 -6.85
CA GLU A 26 -11.44 -3.64 -7.30
C GLU A 26 -10.08 -4.32 -7.48
N ALA A 27 -9.11 -3.61 -8.07
CA ALA A 27 -7.73 -4.08 -8.17
C ALA A 27 -7.10 -4.24 -6.77
N TYR A 28 -7.28 -3.27 -5.89
CA TYR A 28 -6.79 -3.33 -4.51
C TYR A 28 -7.36 -4.55 -3.75
N ALA A 29 -8.68 -4.76 -3.84
CA ALA A 29 -9.37 -5.86 -3.17
C ALA A 29 -8.98 -7.25 -3.72
N LYS A 30 -8.58 -7.35 -4.99
CA LYS A 30 -8.05 -8.62 -5.56
C LYS A 30 -6.67 -8.99 -5.00
N ILE A 31 -5.89 -7.99 -4.60
CA ILE A 31 -4.52 -8.16 -4.08
C ILE A 31 -4.53 -8.33 -2.55
N CYS A 32 -5.51 -7.77 -1.84
CA CYS A 32 -5.59 -7.88 -0.38
C CYS A 32 -6.36 -9.14 0.05
N ASP A 33 -6.00 -9.66 1.22
CA ASP A 33 -6.83 -10.65 1.91
C ASP A 33 -8.12 -9.99 2.44
N PRO A 34 -9.31 -10.63 2.35
CA PRO A 34 -10.54 -10.07 2.90
C PRO A 34 -10.49 -9.76 4.41
N GLY A 35 -9.65 -10.46 5.16
CA GLY A 35 -9.32 -10.22 6.58
C GLY A 35 -8.00 -9.48 6.77
N LEU A 36 -7.59 -8.63 5.81
CA LEU A 36 -6.42 -7.76 5.94
C LEU A 36 -6.47 -7.02 7.28
N THR A 37 -5.36 -7.08 8.02
CA THR A 37 -5.18 -6.26 9.23
C THR A 37 -4.29 -5.06 8.93
N SER A 38 -4.56 -3.92 9.54
CA SER A 38 -3.78 -2.72 9.29
C SER A 38 -3.56 -1.85 10.53
N PHE A 39 -2.36 -1.26 10.58
CA PHE A 39 -2.06 -0.06 11.38
C PHE A 39 -1.68 1.06 10.42
N GLU A 40 -2.38 2.18 10.49
CA GLU A 40 -2.10 3.36 9.68
C GLU A 40 -2.53 4.63 10.42
N PRO A 41 -2.00 5.82 10.06
CA PRO A 41 -2.34 7.07 10.73
C PRO A 41 -3.86 7.30 10.84
N GLU A 42 -4.59 6.93 9.79
CA GLU A 42 -6.05 7.00 9.68
C GLU A 42 -6.78 6.17 10.73
N ALA A 43 -6.17 5.08 11.21
CA ALA A 43 -6.75 4.18 12.22
C ALA A 43 -6.56 4.70 13.66
N LEU A 44 -5.89 5.84 13.86
CA LEU A 44 -5.71 6.51 15.15
C LEU A 44 -5.17 5.59 16.25
N GLY A 45 -4.21 4.72 15.90
CA GLY A 45 -3.57 3.79 16.82
C GLY A 45 -4.35 2.50 17.10
N ASN A 46 -5.47 2.27 16.42
CA ASN A 46 -6.24 1.03 16.53
C ASN A 46 -5.82 0.04 15.43
N LEU A 47 -5.93 -1.26 15.74
CA LEU A 47 -5.84 -2.30 14.73
C LEU A 47 -7.16 -2.36 13.97
N VAL A 48 -7.11 -2.14 12.67
CA VAL A 48 -8.25 -2.32 11.77
C VAL A 48 -8.19 -3.70 11.15
N GLU A 49 -9.37 -4.30 10.92
CA GLU A 49 -9.51 -5.58 10.21
C GLU A 49 -10.55 -5.46 9.10
N GLY A 50 -10.24 -6.07 7.96
CA GLY A 50 -11.12 -6.13 6.81
C GLY A 50 -10.99 -4.93 5.86
N MET A 51 -11.74 -4.99 4.77
CA MET A 51 -11.57 -4.06 3.65
C MET A 51 -12.46 -2.82 3.70
N ASP A 52 -13.50 -2.82 4.53
CA ASP A 52 -14.52 -1.75 4.54
C ASP A 52 -13.97 -0.42 5.05
N PHE A 53 -13.02 -0.44 6.00
CA PHE A 53 -12.33 0.76 6.45
C PHE A 53 -11.60 1.45 5.30
N HIS A 54 -10.84 0.68 4.50
CA HIS A 54 -10.11 1.20 3.36
C HIS A 54 -11.05 1.64 2.22
N ARG A 55 -12.13 0.87 1.97
CA ARG A 55 -13.15 1.19 0.94
C ARG A 55 -13.67 2.62 1.05
N PHE A 56 -13.88 3.11 2.29
CA PHE A 56 -14.31 4.48 2.53
C PHE A 56 -13.41 5.51 1.84
N TYR A 57 -12.08 5.36 1.93
CA TYR A 57 -11.12 6.27 1.31
C TYR A 57 -11.11 6.14 -0.23
N PHE A 58 -11.30 4.93 -0.75
CA PHE A 58 -11.43 4.73 -2.19
C PHE A 58 -12.65 5.45 -2.75
N GLU A 59 -13.83 5.29 -2.14
CA GLU A 59 -15.09 5.85 -2.63
C GLU A 59 -15.18 7.37 -2.45
N ASN A 60 -14.54 7.91 -1.40
CA ASN A 60 -14.73 9.31 -1.03
C ASN A 60 -13.56 10.23 -1.40
N LEU A 61 -12.36 9.68 -1.59
CA LEU A 61 -11.15 10.49 -1.79
C LEU A 61 -10.35 10.05 -3.02
N LEU A 62 -9.90 8.79 -3.06
CA LEU A 62 -8.93 8.34 -4.07
C LEU A 62 -9.55 8.30 -5.48
N SER A 63 -10.76 7.72 -5.62
CA SER A 63 -11.45 7.65 -6.92
C SER A 63 -11.88 9.01 -7.50
N LYS A 64 -11.91 10.06 -6.66
CA LYS A 64 -12.30 11.42 -7.05
C LYS A 64 -11.09 12.31 -7.34
N ASN A 65 -9.87 11.82 -7.13
CA ASN A 65 -8.68 12.61 -7.30
C ASN A 65 -8.23 12.65 -8.76
N ASN A 66 -8.40 13.81 -9.40
CA ASN A 66 -7.98 14.04 -10.79
C ASN A 66 -6.60 14.70 -10.91
N LYS A 67 -5.89 14.90 -9.79
CA LYS A 67 -4.55 15.52 -9.80
C LYS A 67 -3.47 14.46 -9.97
N PRO A 68 -2.35 14.77 -10.64
CA PRO A 68 -1.22 13.85 -10.75
C PRO A 68 -0.68 13.46 -9.38
N ILE A 69 -0.51 12.15 -9.16
CA ILE A 69 0.24 11.57 -8.05
C ILE A 69 1.37 10.73 -8.65
N HIS A 70 2.58 10.91 -8.12
CA HIS A 70 3.72 10.06 -8.42
C HIS A 70 4.24 9.43 -7.11
N THR A 71 4.43 8.12 -7.10
CA THR A 71 4.96 7.40 -5.94
C THR A 71 6.27 6.70 -6.31
N THR A 72 7.25 6.77 -5.41
CA THR A 72 8.53 6.07 -5.51
C THR A 72 8.73 5.19 -4.28
N ILE A 73 9.07 3.91 -4.50
CA ILE A 73 9.50 2.99 -3.45
C ILE A 73 11.01 3.12 -3.29
N LEU A 74 11.46 3.55 -2.13
CA LEU A 74 12.88 3.67 -1.79
C LEU A 74 13.32 2.53 -0.87
N ASN A 75 14.51 2.02 -1.15
CA ASN A 75 15.21 1.02 -0.34
C ASN A 75 14.33 -0.19 0.05
N PRO A 76 13.69 -0.90 -0.90
CA PRO A 76 12.86 -2.04 -0.57
C PRO A 76 13.69 -3.18 0.01
N HIS A 77 13.34 -3.63 1.21
CA HIS A 77 13.95 -4.76 1.89
C HIS A 77 12.95 -5.90 2.02
N VAL A 78 13.21 -7.00 1.29
CA VAL A 78 12.36 -8.19 1.30
C VAL A 78 12.98 -9.31 2.12
N HIS A 79 12.20 -9.82 3.08
CA HIS A 79 12.42 -11.07 3.80
C HIS A 79 11.47 -12.14 3.24
N VAL A 80 12.03 -13.19 2.65
CA VAL A 80 11.25 -14.38 2.23
C VAL A 80 11.22 -15.35 3.41
N ILE A 81 10.04 -15.84 3.75
CA ILE A 81 9.78 -16.68 4.92
C ILE A 81 9.13 -17.98 4.43
N GLY A 82 9.91 -19.06 4.36
CA GLY A 82 9.44 -20.32 3.78
C GLY A 82 9.08 -20.18 2.29
N GLU A 83 8.10 -20.96 1.83
CA GLU A 83 7.69 -20.98 0.43
C GLU A 83 6.58 -19.98 0.10
N ASP A 84 5.68 -19.74 1.07
CA ASP A 84 4.40 -19.05 0.85
C ASP A 84 4.26 -17.76 1.66
N ALA A 85 5.30 -17.28 2.33
CA ALA A 85 5.25 -16.00 3.04
C ALA A 85 6.43 -15.09 2.69
N ALA A 86 6.16 -13.79 2.73
CA ALA A 86 7.19 -12.78 2.63
C ALA A 86 6.79 -11.52 3.41
N CYS A 87 7.79 -10.76 3.84
CA CYS A 87 7.64 -9.43 4.40
C CYS A 87 8.47 -8.46 3.56
N ILE A 88 7.93 -7.29 3.28
CA ILE A 88 8.64 -6.19 2.64
C ILE A 88 8.51 -4.93 3.49
N ALA A 89 9.62 -4.24 3.72
CA ALA A 89 9.66 -2.92 4.32
C ALA A 89 10.33 -1.93 3.35
N TYR A 90 9.80 -0.72 3.25
CA TYR A 90 10.30 0.31 2.34
C TYR A 90 9.89 1.70 2.82
N ILE A 91 10.56 2.71 2.26
CA ILE A 91 10.11 4.11 2.36
C ILE A 91 9.28 4.41 1.13
N ARG A 92 8.07 4.94 1.31
CA ARG A 92 7.23 5.44 0.22
C ARG A 92 7.36 6.95 0.17
N LEU A 93 7.85 7.48 -0.96
CA LEU A 93 7.73 8.90 -1.27
C LEU A 93 6.58 9.12 -2.22
N THR A 94 5.69 10.04 -1.87
CA THR A 94 4.56 10.42 -2.73
C THR A 94 4.62 11.91 -3.03
N GLN A 95 4.74 12.23 -4.31
CA GLN A 95 4.72 13.58 -4.85
C GLN A 95 3.33 13.86 -5.46
N TYR A 96 2.75 15.01 -5.13
CA TYR A 96 1.39 15.37 -5.53
C TYR A 96 1.23 16.89 -5.63
N LEU A 97 0.12 17.36 -6.21
CA LEU A 97 -0.26 18.77 -6.22
C LEU A 97 -1.28 19.08 -5.11
N ASP A 98 -1.02 20.09 -4.29
CA ASP A 98 -1.94 20.53 -3.22
C ASP A 98 -3.21 21.23 -3.75
N GLY A 99 -4.11 21.68 -2.86
CA GLY A 99 -5.29 22.47 -3.19
C GLY A 99 -5.02 23.71 -4.07
N GLN A 100 -3.81 24.29 -3.99
CA GLN A 100 -3.38 25.48 -4.75
C GLN A 100 -2.58 25.12 -6.01
N GLY A 101 -2.44 23.83 -6.33
CA GLY A 101 -1.67 23.36 -7.49
C GLY A 101 -0.15 23.38 -7.27
N ARG A 102 0.32 23.51 -6.03
CA ARG A 102 1.75 23.52 -5.72
C ARG A 102 2.27 22.10 -5.50
N PRO A 103 3.45 21.76 -6.01
CA PRO A 103 4.04 20.44 -5.78
C PRO A 103 4.43 20.26 -4.31
N ARG A 104 4.06 19.11 -3.75
CA ARG A 104 4.41 18.68 -2.39
C ARG A 104 4.97 17.26 -2.45
N THR A 105 5.79 16.93 -1.46
CA THR A 105 6.29 15.58 -1.22
C THR A 105 5.90 15.16 0.19
N SER A 106 5.44 13.93 0.31
CA SER A 106 5.16 13.25 1.58
C SER A 106 5.99 11.97 1.66
N GLN A 107 6.29 11.56 2.89
CA GLN A 107 7.02 10.33 3.18
C GLN A 107 6.23 9.50 4.19
N SER A 108 6.16 8.20 3.94
CA SER A 108 5.75 7.19 4.92
C SER A 108 6.73 6.02 4.93
N GLU A 109 6.81 5.32 6.05
CA GLU A 109 7.49 4.04 6.16
C GLU A 109 6.44 2.94 6.18
N GLU A 110 6.52 2.02 5.22
CA GLU A 110 5.51 1.00 5.02
C GLU A 110 6.12 -0.39 5.21
N THR A 111 5.39 -1.25 5.92
CA THR A 111 5.66 -2.69 6.02
C THR A 111 4.44 -3.46 5.53
N ARG A 112 4.66 -4.45 4.68
CA ARG A 112 3.62 -5.36 4.19
C ARG A 112 4.01 -6.80 4.38
N VAL A 113 3.06 -7.59 4.88
CA VAL A 113 3.17 -9.05 4.95
C VAL A 113 2.34 -9.65 3.82
N TRP A 114 2.98 -10.53 3.06
CA TRP A 114 2.44 -11.22 1.93
C TRP A 114 2.33 -12.70 2.24
N HIS A 115 1.19 -13.29 1.90
CA HIS A 115 0.96 -14.72 1.99
C HIS A 115 0.48 -15.24 0.64
N ARG A 116 1.01 -16.37 0.19
CA ARG A 116 0.66 -16.98 -1.09
C ARG A 116 -0.38 -18.07 -0.87
N ARG A 117 -1.54 -17.93 -1.50
CA ARG A 117 -2.59 -18.96 -1.54
C ARG A 117 -2.97 -19.24 -2.99
N ASP A 118 -3.04 -20.52 -3.35
CA ASP A 118 -3.38 -20.96 -4.72
C ASP A 118 -2.54 -20.27 -5.81
N GLY A 119 -1.23 -20.10 -5.52
CA GLY A 119 -0.27 -19.46 -6.43
C GLY A 119 -0.37 -17.93 -6.52
N LYS A 120 -1.24 -17.27 -5.74
CA LYS A 120 -1.42 -15.82 -5.74
C LYS A 120 -0.95 -15.20 -4.43
N TRP A 121 -0.15 -14.15 -4.52
CA TRP A 121 0.24 -13.35 -3.36
C TRP A 121 -0.92 -12.45 -2.93
N GLN A 122 -1.23 -12.49 -1.64
CA GLN A 122 -2.19 -11.60 -1.01
C GLN A 122 -1.53 -10.82 0.12
N ASN A 123 -1.82 -9.52 0.21
CA ASN A 123 -1.38 -8.73 1.35
C ASN A 123 -2.30 -9.05 2.54
N VAL A 124 -1.73 -9.64 3.59
CA VAL A 124 -2.47 -10.08 4.79
C VAL A 124 -2.32 -9.12 5.97
N HIS A 125 -1.26 -8.31 5.97
CA HIS A 125 -1.04 -7.28 6.98
C HIS A 125 -0.30 -6.08 6.39
N PHE A 126 -0.67 -4.89 6.85
CA PHE A 126 -0.05 -3.62 6.46
C PHE A 126 0.21 -2.76 7.70
N HIS A 127 1.37 -2.12 7.74
CA HIS A 127 1.69 -1.09 8.72
C HIS A 127 2.24 0.13 7.98
N CYS A 128 1.65 1.30 8.25
CA CYS A 128 2.12 2.60 7.80
C CYS A 128 2.48 3.48 8.99
N SER A 129 3.69 4.03 9.00
CA SER A 129 4.07 5.14 9.89
C SER A 129 4.40 6.39 9.07
N GLY A 130 4.36 7.55 9.74
CA GLY A 130 4.65 8.83 9.11
C GLY A 130 3.40 9.49 8.53
N ALA A 131 3.49 9.99 7.30
CA ALA A 131 2.39 10.74 6.68
C ALA A 131 1.19 9.81 6.33
N PRO A 132 -0.05 10.33 6.41
CA PRO A 132 -1.25 9.62 5.95
C PRO A 132 -1.16 9.25 4.46
N VAL A 133 -1.84 8.17 4.07
CA VAL A 133 -1.81 7.62 2.70
C VAL A 133 -2.42 8.59 1.70
N ALA A 134 -3.41 9.36 2.14
CA ALA A 134 -3.96 10.47 1.40
C ALA A 134 -3.59 11.78 2.10
N PRO A 135 -2.75 12.63 1.49
CA PRO A 135 -2.48 13.93 2.06
C PRO A 135 -3.79 14.70 2.16
N LEU A 136 -4.09 15.21 3.36
CA LEU A 136 -5.18 16.17 3.59
C LEU A 136 -5.01 17.28 2.54
N GLN A 137 -5.94 17.36 1.59
CA GLN A 137 -5.86 18.30 0.46
C GLN A 137 -5.96 19.75 0.89
#